data_AF-A0A9Q3J281-F1
#
_entry.id   AF-A0A9Q3J281-F1
#
_cell.length_a   1.000
_cell.length_b   1.000
_cell.length_c   1.000
_cell.angle_alpha   90.00
_cell.angle_beta   90.00
_cell.angle_gamma   90.00
#
_symmetry.space_group_name_H-M   'P 1'
#
loop_
_entity.id
_entity.type
_entity.pdbx_description
1 polymer ?
#
loop_
_entity_poly.entity_id
_entity_poly.type
_entity_poly.pdbx_seq_one_letter_code
_entity_poly.pdbx_strand_id
1 'polypeptide(L)'
;MKQERIEAYEKIRKALTEAPLLLMPDWNISYKMYIDACGDVLGAALHQVQIIDDKPIEGPVCYISREIKPTQARYGGRQMECLLLVLALEKLHYYLDGSIFEVITDCNAVKSVLNM
;
A
#
# COMPACT_ATOMS: atom_id res chain seq x y z
N MET A 1 7.36 19.32 20.44
CA MET A 1 8.18 19.75 19.27
C MET A 1 9.58 19.15 19.16
N LYS A 2 10.57 19.41 20.04
CA LYS A 2 11.92 18.81 19.87
C LYS A 2 11.93 17.29 20.08
N GLN A 3 11.22 16.81 21.11
CA GLN A 3 11.14 15.40 21.45
C GLN A 3 10.42 14.57 20.37
N GLU A 4 9.24 14.99 19.92
CA GLU A 4 8.46 14.31 18.85
C GLU A 4 9.26 14.18 17.55
N ARG A 5 10.07 15.19 17.18
CA ARG A 5 10.92 15.12 15.99
C ARG A 5 12.03 14.08 16.12
N ILE A 6 12.62 13.96 17.31
CA ILE A 6 13.64 12.95 17.59
C ILE A 6 13.01 11.56 17.55
N GLU A 7 11.82 11.39 18.12
CA GLU A 7 11.09 10.12 18.09
C GLU A 7 10.67 9.72 16.67
N ALA A 8 10.18 10.67 15.87
CA ALA A 8 9.87 10.41 14.46
C ALA A 8 11.12 10.03 13.65
N TYR A 9 12.24 10.73 13.89
CA TYR A 9 13.52 10.40 13.28
C TYR A 9 13.99 9.00 13.65
N GLU A 10 13.94 8.62 14.92
CA GLU A 10 14.32 7.28 15.38
C GLU A 10 13.39 6.19 14.83
N LYS A 11 12.09 6.46 14.71
CA LYS A 11 11.13 5.56 14.05
C LYS A 11 11.49 5.32 12.59
N ILE A 12 11.78 6.39 11.85
CA ILE A 12 12.18 6.29 10.43
C ILE A 12 13.51 5.56 10.31
N ARG A 13 14.50 5.90 11.15
CA ARG A 13 15.80 5.21 11.16
C ARG A 13 15.62 3.72 11.37
N LYS A 14 14.86 3.33 12.39
CA LYS A 14 14.56 1.94 12.71
C LYS A 14 13.85 1.24 11.55
N ALA A 15 12.81 1.86 11.00
CA ALA A 15 12.07 1.32 9.86
C ALA A 15 12.96 1.09 8.63
N LEU A 16 13.92 1.98 8.34
CA LEU A 16 14.86 1.83 7.23
C LEU A 16 15.93 0.77 7.49
N THR A 17 16.42 0.63 8.72
CA THR A 17 17.45 -0.36 9.07
C THR A 17 16.90 -1.76 9.26
N GLU A 18 15.63 -1.88 9.63
CA GLU A 18 14.94 -3.15 9.88
C GLU A 18 13.91 -3.47 8.78
N ALA A 19 13.91 -2.70 7.68
CA ALA A 19 12.98 -2.92 6.57
C ALA A 19 13.16 -4.35 6.03
N PRO A 20 12.05 -5.08 5.76
CA PRO A 20 12.15 -6.32 5.02
C PRO A 20 12.78 -6.05 3.65
N LEU A 21 13.56 -7.01 3.15
CA LEU A 21 14.10 -6.93 1.81
C LEU A 21 12.94 -6.87 0.81
N LEU A 22 12.97 -5.90 -0.10
CA LEU A 22 12.01 -5.84 -1.18
C LEU A 22 12.27 -6.99 -2.16
N LEU A 23 11.20 -7.66 -2.59
CA LEU A 23 11.26 -8.65 -3.65
C LEU A 23 11.41 -7.94 -5.00
N MET A 24 12.24 -8.51 -5.87
CA MET A 24 12.28 -8.10 -7.27
C MET A 24 10.94 -8.51 -7.92
N PRO A 25 10.21 -7.59 -8.58
CA PRO A 25 8.94 -7.92 -9.23
C PRO A 25 9.12 -8.99 -10.32
N ASP A 26 8.26 -10.00 -10.31
CA ASP A 26 8.11 -10.95 -11.41
C ASP A 26 6.77 -10.71 -12.12
N TRP A 27 6.83 -10.28 -13.38
CA TRP A 27 5.68 -9.93 -14.20
C TRP A 27 4.76 -11.11 -14.53
N ASN A 28 5.21 -12.36 -14.31
CA ASN A 28 4.42 -13.55 -14.55
C ASN A 28 3.61 -14.00 -13.32
N ILE A 29 3.81 -13.35 -12.18
CA ILE A 29 3.16 -13.69 -10.90
C ILE A 29 2.17 -12.59 -10.54
N SER A 30 0.96 -12.98 -10.13
CA SER A 30 -0.08 -12.05 -9.69
C SER A 30 0.36 -11.25 -8.45
N TYR A 31 0.00 -9.97 -8.41
CA TYR A 31 0.26 -9.13 -7.25
C TYR A 31 -0.86 -9.21 -6.20
N LYS A 32 -0.50 -8.90 -4.95
CA LYS A 32 -1.43 -8.59 -3.87
C LYS A 32 -1.20 -7.15 -3.43
N MET A 33 -2.21 -6.31 -3.54
CA MET A 33 -2.14 -4.91 -3.13
C MET A 33 -2.95 -4.72 -1.84
N TYR A 34 -2.25 -4.52 -0.74
CA TYR A 34 -2.84 -4.12 0.54
C TYR A 34 -3.05 -2.62 0.54
N ILE A 35 -4.24 -2.18 0.90
CA ILE A 35 -4.58 -0.76 1.05
C ILE A 35 -5.16 -0.51 2.45
N ASP A 36 -4.76 0.60 3.06
CA ASP A 36 -5.30 1.10 4.33
C ASP A 36 -5.27 2.64 4.36
N ALA A 37 -6.42 3.24 4.65
CA ALA A 37 -6.59 4.67 4.86
C ALA A 37 -6.90 4.96 6.32
N CYS A 38 -5.93 5.51 7.05
CA CYS A 38 -6.04 5.76 8.47
C CYS A 38 -5.71 7.22 8.83
N GLY A 39 -6.67 7.88 9.48
CA GLY A 39 -6.54 9.26 9.93
C GLY A 39 -6.25 10.20 8.75
N ASP A 40 -5.05 10.80 8.77
CA ASP A 40 -4.61 11.78 7.77
C ASP A 40 -3.70 11.19 6.68
N VAL A 41 -3.56 9.86 6.62
CA VAL A 41 -2.62 9.20 5.70
C VAL A 41 -3.31 8.09 4.92
N LEU A 42 -2.94 7.99 3.65
CA LEU A 42 -3.31 6.91 2.74
C LEU A 42 -2.06 6.06 2.48
N GLY A 43 -2.14 4.74 2.65
CA GLY A 43 -1.02 3.83 2.46
C GLY A 43 -1.38 2.60 1.64
N ALA A 44 -0.49 2.14 0.78
CA ALA A 44 -0.61 0.85 0.13
C ALA A 44 0.73 0.11 0.08
N ALA A 45 0.66 -1.21 0.14
CA ALA A 45 1.79 -2.11 -0.01
C ALA A 45 1.49 -3.11 -1.13
N LEU A 46 2.36 -3.12 -2.14
CA LEU A 46 2.31 -4.08 -3.24
C LEU A 46 3.20 -5.26 -2.90
N HIS A 47 2.62 -6.45 -2.85
CA HIS A 47 3.27 -7.70 -2.46
C HIS A 47 3.19 -8.72 -3.60
N GLN A 48 4.10 -9.71 -3.57
CA GLN A 48 4.03 -10.92 -4.39
C GLN A 48 4.34 -12.15 -3.53
N VAL A 49 3.79 -13.28 -3.93
CA VAL A 49 4.15 -14.60 -3.38
C VAL A 49 5.11 -15.26 -4.35
N GLN A 50 6.39 -15.37 -3.99
CA GLN A 50 7.43 -15.96 -4.82
C GLN A 50 7.99 -17.24 -4.17
N ILE A 51 8.51 -18.16 -4.99
CA ILE A 51 9.22 -19.34 -4.47
C ILE A 51 10.68 -18.95 -4.23
N ILE A 52 11.10 -18.98 -2.97
CA ILE A 52 12.48 -18.71 -2.54
C ILE A 52 12.90 -19.89 -1.66
N ASP A 53 14.02 -20.52 -1.98
CA ASP A 53 14.52 -21.73 -1.30
C ASP A 53 13.43 -22.82 -1.17
N ASP A 54 12.75 -23.11 -2.28
CA ASP A 54 11.66 -24.10 -2.41
C ASP A 54 10.42 -23.82 -1.53
N LYS A 55 10.28 -22.60 -1.01
CA LYS A 55 9.15 -22.20 -0.16
C LYS A 55 8.41 -20.98 -0.72
N PRO A 56 7.07 -20.94 -0.63
CA PRO A 56 6.32 -19.74 -0.94
C PRO A 56 6.56 -18.69 0.14
N ILE A 57 7.12 -17.56 -0.26
CA ILE A 57 7.33 -16.39 0.60
C ILE A 57 6.53 -15.25 0.02
N GLU A 58 5.63 -14.69 0.83
CA GLU A 58 5.00 -13.42 0.52
C GLU A 58 5.91 -12.29 0.98
N GLY A 59 6.26 -11.39 0.07
CA GLY A 59 7.11 -10.26 0.38
C GLY A 59 6.69 -8.99 -0.36
N PRO A 60 7.09 -7.83 0.19
CA PRO A 60 6.79 -6.55 -0.42
C PRO A 60 7.64 -6.31 -1.66
N VAL A 61 7.01 -5.86 -2.73
CA VAL A 61 7.66 -5.31 -3.93
C VAL A 61 7.82 -3.80 -3.80
N CYS A 62 6.78 -3.12 -3.31
CA CYS A 62 6.77 -1.66 -3.21
C CYS A 62 5.84 -1.18 -2.09
N TYR A 63 6.19 -0.06 -1.46
CA TYR A 63 5.34 0.67 -0.52
C TYR A 63 5.06 2.06 -1.06
N ILE A 64 3.82 2.50 -0.97
CA ILE A 64 3.43 3.88 -1.25
C ILE A 64 2.65 4.45 -0.06
N SER A 65 2.89 5.71 0.24
CA SER A 65 2.07 6.47 1.18
C SER A 65 1.91 7.90 0.71
N ARG A 66 0.85 8.55 1.17
CA ARG A 66 0.59 9.96 0.92
C ARG A 66 -0.28 10.55 2.02
N GLU A 67 0.06 11.74 2.47
CA GLU A 67 -0.83 12.56 3.30
C GLU A 67 -2.10 12.95 2.51
N ILE A 68 -3.21 13.07 3.22
CA ILE A 68 -4.47 13.56 2.62
C ILE A 68 -4.41 15.07 2.40
N LYS A 69 -5.09 15.54 1.37
CA LYS A 69 -5.27 16.98 1.13
C LYS A 69 -6.34 17.54 2.09
N PRO A 70 -6.30 18.84 2.45
CA PRO A 70 -7.33 19.45 3.29
C PRO A 70 -8.77 19.26 2.77
N THR A 71 -8.95 19.17 1.46
CA THR A 71 -10.25 18.89 0.84
C THR A 71 -10.71 17.46 1.06
N GLN A 72 -9.78 16.51 1.13
CA GLN A 72 -10.03 15.07 1.36
C GLN A 72 -10.26 14.76 2.84
N ALA A 73 -9.82 15.61 3.76
CA ALA A 73 -10.09 15.47 5.20
C ALA A 73 -11.60 15.50 5.55
N ARG A 74 -12.44 15.95 4.62
CA ARG A 74 -13.91 15.91 4.75
C ARG A 74 -14.52 14.55 4.39
N TYR A 75 -13.74 13.64 3.81
CA TYR A 75 -14.23 12.32 3.40
C TYR A 75 -14.37 11.40 4.61
N GLY A 76 -15.41 10.56 4.61
CA GLY A 76 -15.49 9.48 5.59
C GLY A 76 -14.46 8.38 5.29
N GLY A 77 -14.09 7.56 6.29
CA GLY A 77 -13.07 6.50 6.10
C GLY A 77 -13.33 5.59 4.89
N ARG A 78 -14.59 5.21 4.64
CA ARG A 78 -14.97 4.42 3.45
C ARG A 78 -14.66 5.11 2.12
N GLN A 79 -14.84 6.43 2.06
CA GLN A 79 -14.51 7.22 0.87
C GLN A 79 -13.00 7.40 0.73
N MET A 80 -12.26 7.50 1.85
CA MET A 80 -10.81 7.55 1.85
C MET A 80 -10.19 6.25 1.34
N GLU A 81 -10.72 5.09 1.73
CA GLU A 81 -10.34 3.78 1.20
C GLU A 81 -10.53 3.69 -0.32
N CYS A 82 -11.67 4.15 -0.83
CA CYS A 82 -11.92 4.17 -2.28
C CYS A 82 -10.98 5.14 -3.01
N LEU A 83 -10.72 6.31 -2.43
CA LEU A 83 -9.76 7.28 -2.96
C LEU A 83 -8.34 6.68 -2.99
N LEU A 84 -7.94 5.96 -1.95
CA LEU A 84 -6.65 5.30 -1.86
C LEU A 84 -6.52 4.23 -2.95
N LEU A 85 -7.55 3.42 -3.22
CA LEU A 85 -7.52 2.47 -4.33
C LEU A 85 -7.19 3.17 -5.64
N VAL A 86 -7.91 4.24 -6.00
CA VAL A 86 -7.67 4.98 -7.25
C VAL A 86 -6.24 5.51 -7.31
N LEU A 87 -5.75 6.11 -6.23
CA LEU A 87 -4.39 6.65 -6.17
C LEU A 87 -3.32 5.56 -6.26
N ALA A 88 -3.58 4.39 -5.68
CA ALA A 88 -2.66 3.26 -5.72
C ALA A 88 -2.57 2.71 -7.15
N LEU A 89 -3.71 2.57 -7.84
CA LEU A 89 -3.75 2.15 -9.25
C LEU A 89 -3.02 3.15 -10.15
N GLU A 90 -3.23 4.46 -9.97
CA GLU A 90 -2.53 5.49 -10.75
C GLU A 90 -1.01 5.47 -10.51
N LYS A 91 -0.57 5.35 -9.26
CA LYS A 91 0.87 5.34 -8.93
C LYS A 91 1.57 4.05 -9.33
N LEU A 92 0.91 2.91 -9.18
CA LEU A 92 1.47 1.58 -9.41
C LEU A 92 1.13 1.03 -10.80
N HIS A 93 0.62 1.86 -11.72
CA HIS A 93 0.26 1.42 -13.07
C HIS A 93 1.41 0.68 -13.78
N TYR A 94 2.67 1.11 -13.58
CA TYR A 94 3.83 0.43 -14.14
C TYR A 94 3.95 -1.05 -13.74
N TYR A 95 3.42 -1.43 -12.56
CA TYR A 95 3.39 -2.80 -12.06
C TYR A 95 2.09 -3.52 -12.41
N LEU A 96 0.98 -2.80 -12.34
CA LEU A 96 -0.36 -3.39 -12.35
C LEU A 96 -0.98 -3.49 -13.74
N ASP A 97 -0.58 -2.65 -14.68
CA ASP A 97 -1.16 -2.60 -16.02
C ASP A 97 -0.93 -3.93 -16.76
N GLY A 98 -2.00 -4.49 -17.33
CA GLY A 98 -1.99 -5.82 -17.96
C GLY A 98 -1.88 -7.01 -17.00
N SER A 99 -1.72 -6.79 -15.69
CA SER A 99 -1.62 -7.86 -14.68
C SER A 99 -2.99 -8.20 -14.07
N ILE A 100 -3.14 -9.46 -13.62
CA ILE A 100 -4.22 -9.85 -12.70
C ILE A 100 -3.67 -9.75 -11.28
N PHE A 101 -4.35 -9.01 -10.42
CA PHE A 101 -3.95 -8.80 -9.04
C PHE A 101 -5.15 -8.75 -8.10
N GLU A 102 -4.87 -8.97 -6.82
CA GLU A 102 -5.87 -8.95 -5.75
C GLU A 102 -5.71 -7.67 -4.91
N VAL A 103 -6.82 -7.03 -4.56
CA VAL A 103 -6.83 -5.90 -3.62
C VAL A 103 -7.32 -6.40 -2.27
N ILE A 104 -6.53 -6.15 -1.23
CA ILE A 104 -6.81 -6.56 0.15
C ILE A 104 -7.08 -5.31 0.99
N THR A 105 -8.26 -5.24 1.59
CA THR A 105 -8.75 -4.13 2.42
C THR A 105 -9.78 -4.67 3.41
N ASP A 106 -9.92 -4.02 4.57
CA ASP A 106 -10.98 -4.29 5.53
C ASP A 106 -12.30 -3.56 5.19
N CYS A 107 -12.29 -2.72 4.14
CA CYS A 107 -13.39 -1.86 3.77
C CYS A 107 -14.23 -2.42 2.61
N ASN A 108 -15.44 -2.88 2.92
CA ASN A 108 -16.39 -3.39 1.92
C ASN A 108 -16.85 -2.35 0.87
N ALA A 109 -16.68 -1.05 1.13
CA ALA A 109 -17.07 -0.01 0.17
C ALA A 109 -16.27 -0.11 -1.14
N VAL A 110 -15.01 -0.56 -1.06
CA VAL A 110 -14.12 -0.75 -2.21
C VAL A 110 -14.69 -1.76 -3.21
N LYS A 111 -15.34 -2.83 -2.72
CA LYS A 111 -16.01 -3.81 -3.59
C LYS A 111 -17.14 -3.20 -4.41
N SER A 112 -17.82 -2.18 -3.88
CA SER A 112 -18.92 -1.52 -4.58
C SER A 112 -18.42 -0.68 -5.75
N VAL A 113 -17.18 -0.17 -5.68
CA VAL A 113 -16.54 0.59 -6.77
C VAL A 113 -16.18 -0.31 -7.94
N LEU A 114 -15.81 -1.57 -7.68
CA LEU A 114 -15.42 -2.54 -8.72
C LEU A 114 -16.61 -3.11 -9.50
N ASN A 115 -17.81 -3.10 -8.91
CA ASN A 115 -19.03 -3.61 -9.52
C ASN A 115 -19.88 -2.53 -10.21
N MET A 116 -19.29 -1.36 -10.48
CA MET A 116 -20.00 -0.20 -11.04
C MET A 116 -20.06 -0.24 -12.57
#